data_AF-A0A356W968-F1
#
_entry.id   AF-A0A356W968-F1
#
_cell.length_a   1.000
_cell.length_b   1.000
_cell.length_c   1.000
_cell.angle_alpha   90.00
_cell.angle_beta   90.00
_cell.angle_gamma   90.00
#
_symmetry.space_group_name_H-M   'P 1'
#
loop_
_entity.id
_entity.type
_entity.pdbx_description
1 polymer ?
#
loop_
_entity_poly.entity_id
_entity_poly.type
_entity_poly.pdbx_seq_one_letter_code
_entity_poly.pdbx_strand_id
1 'polypeptide(L)' 'MRAADRTLFEDMKILRELAQEAGKLAQSFMQGDNQAETWHKTGGSPVTEADMAVNQLCADRLTQFRP' A
#
# COMPACT_ATOMS: atom_id res chain seq x y z
N MET A 1 14.47 1.64 -27.08
CA MET A 1 14.46 1.29 -25.64
C MET A 1 14.51 -0.22 -25.52
N ARG A 2 15.37 -0.79 -24.65
CA ARG A 2 15.47 -2.26 -24.52
C ARG A 2 14.19 -2.80 -23.87
N ALA A 3 13.88 -4.09 -24.08
CA ALA A 3 12.69 -4.71 -23.49
C ALA A 3 12.68 -4.59 -21.95
N ALA A 4 13.83 -4.78 -21.30
CA ALA A 4 13.99 -4.61 -19.85
C ALA A 4 13.67 -3.18 -19.39
N ASP A 5 14.15 -2.16 -20.11
CA ASP A 5 13.89 -0.76 -19.78
C ASP A 5 12.39 -0.44 -19.86
N ARG A 6 11.66 -1.06 -20.80
CA ARG A 6 10.20 -0.93 -20.92
C ARG A 6 9.48 -1.53 -19.72
N THR A 7 9.87 -2.73 -19.30
CA THR A 7 9.30 -3.40 -18.12
C THR A 7 9.52 -2.56 -16.86
N LEU A 8 10.73 -2.05 -16.63
CA LEU A 8 11.02 -1.22 -15.46
C LEU A 8 10.23 0.09 -15.46
N PHE A 9 10.02 0.70 -16.61
CA PHE A 9 9.19 1.90 -16.72
C PHE A 9 7.73 1.62 -16.40
N GLU A 10 7.19 0.49 -16.87
CA GLU A 10 5.84 0.03 -16.56
C GLU A 10 5.68 -0.29 -15.08
N ASP A 11 6.65 -0.98 -14.47
CA ASP A 11 6.70 -1.27 -13.03
C ASP A 11 6.69 0.03 -12.22
N MET A 12 7.56 0.99 -12.58
CA MET A 12 7.67 2.26 -11.87
C MET A 12 6.38 3.09 -11.94
N LYS A 13 5.68 3.05 -13.08
CA LYS A 13 4.38 3.72 -13.22
C LYS A 13 3.37 3.12 -12.24
N ILE A 14 3.30 1.81 -12.16
CA ILE A 14 2.33 1.12 -11.28
C ILE A 14 2.66 1.30 -9.81
N LEU A 15 3.94 1.21 -9.43
CA LEU A 15 4.36 1.49 -8.05
C LEU A 15 3.98 2.91 -7.62
N ARG A 16 4.13 3.90 -8.52
CA ARG A 16 3.74 5.29 -8.24
C ARG A 16 2.23 5.44 -8.04
N GLU A 17 1.44 4.87 -8.93
CA GLU A 17 -0.03 4.93 -8.86
C GLU A 17 -0.54 4.24 -7.59
N LEU A 18 -0.03 3.04 -7.30
CA LEU A 18 -0.39 2.29 -6.09
C LEU A 18 0.02 3.03 -4.81
N ALA A 19 1.20 3.65 -4.77
CA ALA A 19 1.62 4.43 -3.60
C ALA A 19 0.69 5.63 -3.34
N GLN A 20 0.20 6.29 -4.40
CA GLN A 20 -0.76 7.38 -4.27
C GLN A 20 -2.13 6.87 -3.77
N GLU A 21 -2.58 5.72 -4.25
CA GLU A 21 -3.81 5.08 -3.80
C GLU A 21 -3.74 4.63 -2.34
N ALA A 22 -2.67 3.95 -1.97
CA ALA A 22 -2.38 3.54 -0.59
C ALA A 22 -2.32 4.75 0.36
N GLY A 23 -1.70 5.85 -0.05
CA GLY A 23 -1.66 7.07 0.75
C GLY A 23 -3.03 7.73 0.95
N LYS A 24 -3.94 7.63 -0.04
CA LYS A 24 -5.32 8.11 0.11
C LYS A 24 -6.12 7.19 1.04
N LEU A 25 -5.95 5.88 0.90
CA LEU A 25 -6.57 4.89 1.78
C LEU A 25 -6.11 5.09 3.23
N ALA A 26 -4.82 5.26 3.48
CA ALA A 26 -4.31 5.53 4.83
C ALA A 26 -4.90 6.82 5.41
N GLN A 27 -5.00 7.90 4.61
CA GLN A 27 -5.60 9.16 5.05
C GLN A 27 -7.08 9.03 5.43
N SER A 28 -7.86 8.15 4.80
CA SER A 28 -9.28 8.01 5.16
C SER A 28 -9.47 7.47 6.57
N PHE A 29 -8.54 6.68 7.10
CA PHE A 29 -8.55 6.24 8.49
C PHE A 29 -8.23 7.35 9.50
N MET A 30 -7.64 8.47 9.05
CA MET A 30 -7.35 9.63 9.91
C MET A 30 -8.47 10.68 9.90
N GLN A 31 -9.36 10.64 8.90
CA GLN A 31 -10.39 11.65 8.66
C GLN A 31 -11.74 11.32 9.29
N GLY A 32 -11.90 10.13 9.88
CA GLY A 32 -13.12 9.72 10.58
C GLY A 32 -13.16 10.15 12.05
N ASP A 33 -14.37 10.22 12.61
CA ASP A 33 -14.59 10.46 14.05
C ASP A 33 -14.10 9.28 14.93
N ASN A 34 -13.91 8.10 14.33
CA ASN A 34 -13.38 6.92 15.00
C ASN A 34 -11.86 6.80 14.81
N GLN A 35 -11.15 6.59 15.91
CA GLN A 35 -9.74 6.21 15.88
C GLN A 35 -9.60 4.81 15.29
N ALA A 36 -8.70 4.64 14.32
CA ALA A 36 -8.34 3.34 13.77
C ALA A 36 -7.85 2.40 14.87
N GLU A 37 -8.30 1.15 14.83
CA GLU A 37 -7.85 0.15 15.81
C GLU A 37 -6.33 -0.03 15.71
N THR A 38 -5.67 -0.15 16.86
CA THR A 38 -4.21 -0.29 16.97
C THR A 38 -3.86 -1.55 17.75
N TRP A 39 -3.01 -2.37 17.17
CA TRP A 39 -2.43 -3.56 17.78
C TRP A 39 -0.92 -3.36 17.97
N HIS A 40 -0.35 -4.03 18.97
CA HIS A 40 1.09 -4.00 19.22
C HIS A 40 1.72 -5.32 18.85
N LYS A 41 2.71 -5.29 17.96
CA LYS A 41 3.52 -6.46 17.62
C LYS A 41 4.39 -6.85 18.83
N THR A 42 4.86 -8.10 18.86
CA THR A 42 5.90 -8.51 19.81
C THR A 42 7.11 -7.59 19.65
N GLY A 43 7.49 -6.88 20.72
CA GLY A 43 8.49 -5.80 20.68
C GLY A 43 7.91 -4.38 20.75
N GLY A 44 6.59 -4.22 20.80
CA GLY A 44 5.90 -2.96 21.14
C GLY A 44 5.58 -2.04 19.96
N SER A 45 6.08 -2.33 18.75
CA SER A 45 5.78 -1.52 17.57
C SER A 45 4.28 -1.56 17.22
N PRO A 46 3.60 -0.40 17.10
CA PRO A 46 2.19 -0.35 16.75
C PRO A 46 1.96 -0.73 15.29
N VAL A 47 0.80 -1.31 15.02
CA VAL A 47 0.22 -1.49 13.69
C VAL A 47 -1.26 -1.12 13.79
N THR A 48 -1.76 -0.42 12.81
CA THR A 48 -3.12 0.09 12.77
C THR A 48 -3.96 -0.62 11.71
N GLU A 49 -5.27 -0.41 11.75
CA GLU A 49 -6.18 -0.86 10.69
C GLU A 49 -5.76 -0.31 9.31
N ALA A 50 -5.25 0.93 9.28
CA ALA A 50 -4.73 1.55 8.07
C ALA A 50 -3.54 0.77 7.47
N ASP A 51 -2.60 0.33 8.32
CA ASP A 51 -1.44 -0.46 7.86
C ASP A 51 -1.88 -1.79 7.24
N MET A 52 -2.86 -2.45 7.87
CA MET A 52 -3.39 -3.73 7.39
C MET A 52 -4.14 -3.56 6.06
N ALA A 53 -4.97 -2.53 5.95
CA ALA A 53 -5.71 -2.22 4.72
C ALA A 53 -4.77 -1.85 3.56
N VAL A 54 -3.75 -1.04 3.82
CA VAL A 54 -2.71 -0.70 2.83
C VAL A 54 -1.95 -1.95 2.38
N ASN A 55 -1.56 -2.81 3.31
CA ASN A 55 -0.87 -4.05 2.97
C ASN A 55 -1.73 -4.94 2.05
N GLN A 56 -3.02 -5.08 2.35
CA GLN A 56 -3.94 -5.85 1.52
C GLN A 56 -4.10 -5.25 0.11
N LEU A 57 -4.31 -3.94 0.00
CA LEU A 57 -4.37 -3.23 -1.28
C LEU A 57 -3.10 -3.47 -2.13
N CYS A 58 -1.93 -3.34 -1.50
CA CYS A 58 -0.66 -3.55 -2.17
C CYS A 58 -0.50 -5.00 -2.65
N ALA A 59 -0.81 -5.98 -1.80
CA ALA A 59 -0.73 -7.39 -2.16
C ALA A 59 -1.63 -7.71 -3.36
N ASP A 60 -2.90 -7.30 -3.30
CA ASP A 60 -3.87 -7.56 -4.38
C ASP A 60 -3.42 -6.92 -5.70
N ARG A 61 -2.96 -5.66 -5.67
CA ARG A 61 -2.57 -4.94 -6.88
C ARG A 61 -1.28 -5.47 -7.50
N LEU A 62 -0.27 -5.73 -6.67
CA LEU A 62 1.05 -6.18 -7.15
C LEU A 62 0.98 -7.61 -7.68
N THR A 63 0.27 -8.52 -7.01
CA THR A 63 0.09 -9.90 -7.49
C THR A 63 -0.70 -9.94 -8.80
N GLN A 64 -1.68 -9.06 -9.00
CA GLN A 64 -2.37 -8.97 -10.30
C GLN A 64 -1.46 -8.54 -11.45
N PHE A 65 -0.46 -7.69 -11.16
CA PHE A 65 0.43 -7.14 -12.18
C PHE A 65 1.67 -8.01 -12.45
N ARG A 66 2.18 -8.68 -11.42
CA ARG A 66 3.32 -9.61 -11.45
C ARG A 66 2.97 -10.84 -10.59
N PRO A 67 2.26 -11.83 -11.14
CA PRO A 67 1.90 -13.06 -10.43
C PRO A 67 3.09 -13.94 -10.08
#